data_AF-A0A2V9WMN5-F1
#
_entry.id   AF-A0A2V9WMN5-F1
#
_cell.length_a   1.000
_cell.length_b   1.000
_cell.length_c   1.000
_cell.angle_alpha   90.00
_cell.angle_beta   90.00
_cell.angle_gamma   90.00
#
_symmetry.space_group_name_H-M   'P 1'
#
loop_
_entity.id
_entity.type
_entity.pdbx_description
1 polymer ?
#
loop_
_entity_poly.entity_id
_entity_poly.type
_entity_poly.pdbx_seq_one_letter_code
_entity_poly.pdbx_strand_id
1 'polypeptide(L)'
;MDAQGNMALGYSVSNATNVFPGIRYTGRLTQDPLGQMTLGEGVIINGTGSQLTRVSRWGDYTSMNVDPTDDCTFWYVNEYYQTTSLANWQTRIGSFQLPGCEQ
;
A
#
# COMPACT_ATOMS: atom_id res chain seq x y z
N MET A 1 -9.55 8.78 2.63
CA MET A 1 -10.88 8.32 3.06
C MET A 1 -11.80 8.57 1.87
N ASP A 2 -12.62 7.60 1.49
CA ASP A 2 -13.53 7.72 0.34
C ASP A 2 -14.81 8.48 0.69
N ALA A 3 -15.71 8.63 -0.29
CA ALA A 3 -17.00 9.31 -0.19
C ALA A 3 -17.90 8.78 0.95
N GLN A 4 -17.75 7.51 1.32
CA GLN A 4 -18.56 6.86 2.36
C GLN A 4 -17.89 6.87 3.73
N GLY A 5 -16.74 7.52 3.85
CA GLY A 5 -15.96 7.57 5.08
C GLY A 5 -15.10 6.34 5.33
N ASN A 6 -15.00 5.41 4.37
CA ASN A 6 -14.13 4.25 4.50
C ASN A 6 -12.67 4.69 4.37
N MET A 7 -11.79 4.03 5.12
CA MET A 7 -10.37 4.37 5.14
C MET A 7 -9.55 3.23 4.55
N ALA A 8 -8.70 3.57 3.60
CA ALA A 8 -7.62 2.71 3.14
C ALA A 8 -6.32 3.03 3.86
N LEU A 9 -5.46 2.02 4.02
CA LEU A 9 -4.10 2.15 4.52
C LEU A 9 -3.18 1.34 3.61
N GLY A 10 -2.21 2.03 3.00
CA GLY A 10 -1.14 1.41 2.24
C GLY A 10 0.13 1.32 3.08
N TYR A 11 0.91 0.25 2.90
CA TYR A 11 2.16 0.06 3.63
C TYR A 11 3.18 -0.78 2.86
N SER A 12 4.42 -0.69 3.34
CA SER A 12 5.50 -1.58 2.92
C SER A 12 5.47 -2.86 3.77
N VAL A 13 5.70 -4.01 3.13
CA VAL A 13 5.81 -5.29 3.84
C VAL A 13 7.20 -5.89 3.67
N SER A 14 7.76 -6.46 4.72
CA SER A 14 8.93 -7.34 4.65
C SER A 14 9.01 -8.19 5.91
N ASN A 15 9.74 -9.30 5.86
CA ASN A 15 10.14 -10.05 7.04
C ASN A 15 11.57 -10.60 6.88
N ALA A 16 12.11 -11.22 7.92
CA ALA A 16 13.48 -11.73 7.93
C ALA A 16 13.66 -13.09 7.22
N THR A 17 12.61 -13.69 6.67
CA THR A 17 12.63 -15.09 6.21
C THR A 17 12.24 -15.24 4.74
N ASN A 18 11.02 -14.85 4.36
CA ASN A 18 10.44 -15.19 3.06
C ASN A 18 9.57 -14.09 2.42
N VAL A 19 9.47 -12.91 3.04
CA VAL A 19 8.75 -11.76 2.48
C VAL A 19 9.74 -10.66 2.18
N PHE A 20 10.02 -10.48 0.90
CA PHE A 20 10.81 -9.36 0.40
C PHE A 20 10.01 -8.05 0.43
N PRO A 21 10.67 -6.89 0.54
CA PRO A 21 10.08 -5.56 0.39
C PRO A 21 9.07 -5.46 -0.76
N GLY A 22 7.80 -5.39 -0.41
CA GLY A 22 6.66 -5.28 -1.33
C GLY A 22 5.62 -4.28 -0.86
N ILE A 23 4.52 -4.18 -1.61
CA ILE A 23 3.48 -3.16 -1.40
C ILE A 23 2.15 -3.83 -1.16
N ARG A 24 1.55 -3.49 -0.03
CA ARG A 24 0.26 -4.02 0.40
C ARG A 24 -0.66 -2.91 0.88
N TYR A 25 -1.94 -3.23 0.98
CA TYR A 25 -2.93 -2.33 1.52
C TYR A 25 -3.97 -3.11 2.33
N THR A 26 -4.67 -2.40 3.21
CA THR A 26 -5.85 -2.86 3.93
C THR A 26 -6.85 -1.72 3.99
N GLY A 27 -8.03 -1.98 4.53
CA GLY A 27 -9.05 -0.96 4.69
C GLY A 27 -9.94 -1.22 5.90
N ARG A 28 -10.78 -0.23 6.18
CA ARG A 28 -11.88 -0.33 7.13
C ARG A 28 -13.08 0.44 6.59
N LEU A 29 -14.26 -0.05 6.93
CA LEU A 29 -15.51 0.61 6.67
C LEU A 29 -15.81 1.64 7.77
N THR A 30 -16.63 2.63 7.45
CA THR A 30 -17.08 3.66 8.42
C THR A 30 -17.65 3.06 9.71
N GLN A 31 -18.36 1.94 9.61
CA GLN A 31 -19.06 1.30 10.75
C GLN A 31 -18.17 0.31 11.53
N ASP A 32 -16.91 0.14 11.15
CA ASP A 32 -16.02 -0.79 11.84
C ASP A 32 -15.68 -0.31 13.27
N PRO A 33 -15.42 -1.24 14.21
CA PRO A 33 -14.92 -0.88 15.54
C PRO A 33 -13.70 0.06 15.48
N LEU A 34 -13.62 0.99 16.42
CA LEU A 34 -12.49 1.92 16.49
C LEU A 34 -11.16 1.17 16.72
N GLY A 35 -10.08 1.69 16.13
CA GLY A 35 -8.74 1.10 16.26
C GLY A 35 -8.48 -0.16 15.44
N GLN A 36 -9.42 -0.59 14.59
CA GLN A 36 -9.27 -1.80 13.76
C GLN A 36 -9.27 -1.49 12.26
N MET A 37 -8.47 -2.25 11.50
CA MET A 37 -8.56 -2.37 10.04
C MET A 37 -9.14 -3.76 9.75
N THR A 38 -10.44 -3.83 9.43
CA THR A 38 -11.16 -5.12 9.39
C THR A 38 -11.08 -5.83 8.04
N LEU A 39 -10.80 -5.09 6.96
CA LEU A 39 -10.68 -5.66 5.64
C LEU A 39 -9.36 -6.41 5.52
N GLY A 40 -9.39 -7.56 4.84
CA GLY A 40 -8.21 -8.35 4.57
C GLY A 40 -7.13 -7.56 3.82
N GLU A 41 -5.91 -8.08 3.89
CA GLU A 41 -4.77 -7.50 3.20
C GLU A 41 -4.82 -7.78 1.69
N GLY A 42 -4.73 -6.73 0.89
CA GLY A 42 -4.53 -6.78 -0.55
C GLY A 42 -3.05 -6.62 -0.92
N VAL A 43 -2.64 -7.27 -2.02
CA VAL A 43 -1.26 -7.21 -2.54
C VAL A 43 -1.25 -6.42 -3.85
N ILE A 44 -0.50 -5.31 -3.88
CA ILE A 44 -0.24 -4.57 -5.12
C ILE A 44 0.94 -5.20 -5.86
N ILE A 45 2.02 -5.49 -5.14
CA ILE A 45 3.17 -6.19 -5.69
C ILE A 45 3.99 -6.88 -4.60
N ASN A 46 4.41 -8.11 -4.88
CA ASN A 46 5.43 -8.79 -4.07
C ASN A 46 6.82 -8.45 -4.60
N GLY A 47 7.71 -8.05 -3.71
CA GLY A 47 9.13 -7.95 -4.04
C GLY A 47 9.76 -9.32 -4.24
N THR A 48 10.94 -9.31 -4.87
CA THR A 48 11.78 -10.49 -5.11
C THR A 48 13.24 -10.24 -4.74
N GLY A 49 13.53 -9.12 -4.06
CA GLY A 49 14.85 -8.81 -3.54
C GLY A 49 14.80 -7.85 -2.37
N SER A 50 15.96 -7.57 -1.78
CA SER A 50 16.10 -6.66 -0.64
C SER A 50 17.21 -5.65 -0.84
N GLN A 51 17.13 -4.55 -0.09
CA GLN A 51 18.25 -3.64 0.06
C GLN A 51 19.40 -4.28 0.85
N LEU A 52 20.63 -4.07 0.40
CA LEU A 52 21.84 -4.53 1.09
C LEU A 52 22.54 -3.44 1.94
N THR A 53 22.20 -2.18 1.73
CA THR A 53 22.80 -1.04 2.45
C THR A 53 21.89 -0.52 3.56
N ARG A 54 22.46 0.27 4.48
CA ARG A 54 21.72 0.87 5.60
C ARG A 54 21.44 2.38 5.42
N VAL A 55 21.73 2.95 4.25
CA VAL A 55 21.80 4.42 4.05
C VAL A 55 20.74 4.92 3.06
N SER A 56 19.49 4.53 3.24
CA SER A 56 18.42 4.85 2.28
C SER A 56 17.17 5.40 2.94
N ARG A 57 16.54 6.37 2.26
CA ARG A 57 15.30 7.01 2.68
C ARG A 57 14.10 6.24 2.15
N TRP A 58 13.89 5.03 2.70
CA TRP A 58 12.74 4.20 2.34
C TRP A 58 11.42 4.92 2.71
N GLY A 59 10.47 4.90 1.80
CA GLY A 59 9.17 5.54 1.93
C GLY A 59 9.11 6.98 1.41
N ASP A 60 10.21 7.57 0.92
CA ASP A 60 10.19 8.93 0.35
C ASP A 60 9.22 9.03 -0.85
N TYR A 61 9.04 7.93 -1.58
CA TYR A 61 8.16 7.84 -2.75
C TYR A 61 6.89 7.04 -2.43
N THR A 62 6.21 7.39 -1.33
CA THR A 62 4.91 6.83 -0.95
C THR A 62 3.81 7.89 -0.94
N SER A 63 2.65 7.57 -1.50
CA SER A 63 1.49 8.44 -1.46
C SER A 63 0.20 7.67 -1.73
N MET A 64 -0.85 7.98 -0.96
CA MET A 64 -2.21 7.47 -1.16
C MET A 64 -3.15 8.64 -1.42
N ASN A 65 -3.86 8.57 -2.55
CA ASN A 65 -4.78 9.62 -2.98
C ASN A 65 -6.12 8.98 -3.36
N VAL A 66 -7.21 9.71 -3.16
CA VAL A 66 -8.53 9.33 -3.66
C VAL A 66 -8.74 10.02 -5.00
N ASP A 67 -9.31 9.30 -5.97
CA ASP A 67 -9.65 9.85 -7.27
C ASP A 67 -10.80 10.86 -7.13
N PRO A 68 -10.60 12.14 -7.46
CA PRO A 68 -11.61 13.17 -7.26
C PRO A 68 -12.77 13.08 -8.27
N THR A 69 -12.69 12.20 -9.26
CA THR A 69 -13.77 12.01 -10.24
C THR A 69 -14.82 11.03 -9.75
N ASP A 70 -14.45 10.13 -8.83
CA ASP A 70 -15.38 9.18 -8.24
C ASP A 70 -15.46 9.17 -6.71
N ASP A 71 -14.55 9.88 -6.03
CA ASP A 71 -14.36 9.90 -4.58
C ASP A 71 -14.29 8.51 -3.93
N CYS A 72 -14.05 7.44 -4.70
CA CYS A 72 -14.10 6.04 -4.28
C CYS A 72 -12.80 5.28 -4.58
N THR A 73 -12.15 5.57 -5.70
CA THR A 73 -10.95 4.88 -6.14
C THR A 73 -9.73 5.41 -5.39
N PHE A 74 -9.04 4.53 -4.68
CA PHE A 74 -7.74 4.84 -4.07
C PHE A 74 -6.63 4.54 -5.08
N TRP A 75 -5.76 5.51 -5.29
CA TRP A 75 -4.48 5.37 -6.00
C TRP A 75 -3.35 5.33 -4.98
N TYR A 76 -2.55 4.27 -4.99
CA TYR A 76 -1.40 4.10 -4.09
C TYR A 76 -0.11 3.90 -4.89
N VAL A 77 0.88 4.73 -4.58
CA VAL A 77 2.27 4.55 -5.04
C VAL A 77 3.16 4.23 -3.85
N ASN A 78 4.06 3.26 -4.02
CA ASN A 78 5.09 2.96 -3.03
C ASN A 78 6.29 2.25 -3.68
N GLU A 79 7.34 2.06 -2.90
CA GLU A 79 8.59 1.43 -3.29
C GLU A 79 8.56 -0.10 -3.06
N TYR A 80 9.25 -0.85 -3.92
CA TYR A 80 9.50 -2.29 -3.78
C TYR A 80 10.87 -2.65 -4.37
N TYR A 81 11.34 -3.88 -4.12
CA TYR A 81 12.55 -4.40 -4.74
C TYR A 81 12.25 -5.60 -5.64
N GLN A 82 12.64 -5.51 -6.92
CA GLN A 82 12.60 -6.63 -7.86
C GLN A 82 13.88 -7.47 -7.82
N THR A 83 15.01 -6.89 -7.45
CA THR A 83 16.29 -7.61 -7.35
C THR A 83 17.09 -7.08 -6.19
N THR A 84 17.71 -7.99 -5.43
CA THR A 84 18.57 -7.62 -4.30
C THR A 84 19.71 -6.76 -4.79
N SER A 85 19.85 -5.56 -4.22
CA SER A 85 20.82 -4.58 -4.68
C SER A 85 21.15 -3.57 -3.58
N LEU A 86 22.15 -2.72 -3.84
CA LEU A 86 22.56 -1.70 -2.88
C LEU A 86 21.52 -0.58 -2.71
N ALA A 87 20.87 -0.18 -3.80
CA ALA A 87 19.93 0.95 -3.84
C ALA A 87 18.94 0.96 -5.03
N ASN A 88 18.75 -0.15 -5.76
CA ASN A 88 17.90 -0.20 -6.95
C ASN A 88 16.45 -0.59 -6.63
N TRP A 89 15.81 0.13 -5.71
CA TRP A 89 14.37 0.00 -5.50
C TRP A 89 13.62 0.55 -6.73
N GLN A 90 12.37 0.15 -6.88
CA GLN A 90 11.47 0.55 -7.96
C GLN A 90 10.18 1.08 -7.33
N THR A 91 9.41 1.87 -8.07
CA THR A 91 8.05 2.26 -7.68
C THR A 91 6.99 1.47 -8.44
N ARG A 92 5.83 1.29 -7.82
CA ARG A 92 4.64 0.74 -8.46
C ARG A 92 3.44 1.57 -8.06
N ILE A 93 2.57 1.84 -9.03
CA ILE A 93 1.26 2.45 -8.83
C ILE A 93 0.21 1.35 -8.95
N GLY A 94 -0.72 1.30 -8.01
CA GLY A 94 -1.91 0.46 -8.06
C GLY A 94 -3.15 1.24 -7.67
N SER A 95 -4.32 0.79 -8.14
CA SER A 95 -5.60 1.32 -7.71
C SER A 95 -6.50 0.22 -7.17
N PHE A 96 -7.40 0.60 -6.26
CA PHE A 96 -8.42 -0.28 -5.69
C PHE A 96 -9.57 0.55 -5.12
N GLN A 97 -10.72 -0.10 -4.93
CA GLN A 97 -11.88 0.46 -4.24
C GLN A 97 -12.18 -0.39 -3.01
N LEU A 98 -12.75 0.22 -1.98
CA LEU A 98 -13.26 -0.51 -0.82
C LEU A 98 -14.71 -0.96 -1.06
N PRO A 99 -15.13 -2.11 -0.49
CA PRO A 99 -16.48 -2.62 -0.70
C PRO A 99 -17.55 -1.61 -0.30
N GLY A 100 -18.60 -1.53 -1.11
CA GLY A 100 -19.75 -0.69 -0.84
C GLY A 100 -19.62 0.76 -1.26
N CYS A 101 -18.45 1.23 -1.73
CA CYS A 101 -18.32 2.59 -2.25
C CYS A 101 -19.06 2.75 -3.60
N GLU A 102 -20.17 3.47 -3.55
CA GLU A 102 -21.02 3.89 -4.65
C GLU A 102 -21.30 5.38 -4.43
N GLN A 103 -21.28 6.16 -5.52
CA GLN A 103 -21.71 7.57 -5.53
C GLN A 103 -23.21 7.68 -5.80
#